data_AF-A0A2G5LYH4-F1
#
_entry.id   AF-A0A2G5LYH4-F1
#
_cell.length_a   1.000
_cell.length_b   1.000
_cell.length_c   1.000
_cell.angle_alpha   90.00
_cell.angle_beta   90.00
_cell.angle_gamma   90.00
#
_symmetry.space_group_name_H-M   'P 1'
#
loop_
_entity.id
_entity.type
_entity.pdbx_description
1 polymer ?
#
loop_
_entity_poly.entity_id
_entity_poly.type
_entity_poly.pdbx_seq_one_letter_code
_entity_poly.pdbx_strand_id
1 'polypeptide(L)'
;MTPAEIETSEEALRFARSNKKSIARRLTDKAIYPSEESPVSVFMAGSPGAGKTEASIALVNLFADTPILRIDPDELRNEFAAYKGPNSWLFQRGVSILVEKIIDQALNQRQSLLLDGTFSNLKVARSNVERSLKKGRFVQILYVYQDPMLAWDFVKAREEAEGRRIHKEHFIEQYFAARDVVNALKLEYRGDVHVDLLIKHIDNSGRLYKAGVDKIDYHIPEQHTRADLEARLGPP
;
A
#
# COMPACT_ATOMS: atom_id res chain seq x y z
N MET A 1 16.20 2.18 -19.18
CA MET A 1 16.54 0.80 -18.77
C MET A 1 17.53 0.23 -19.77
N THR A 2 18.54 -0.49 -19.31
CA THR A 2 19.50 -1.22 -20.16
C THR A 2 18.87 -2.50 -20.74
N PRO A 3 19.45 -3.14 -21.77
CA PRO A 3 18.95 -4.42 -22.28
C PRO A 3 18.84 -5.51 -21.21
N ALA A 4 19.81 -5.59 -20.29
CA ALA A 4 19.78 -6.54 -19.19
C ALA A 4 18.66 -6.27 -18.18
N GLU A 5 18.37 -4.99 -17.90
CA GLU A 5 17.25 -4.58 -17.05
C GLU A 5 15.90 -4.89 -17.70
N ILE A 6 15.79 -4.72 -19.02
CA ILE A 6 14.59 -5.09 -19.79
C ILE A 6 14.36 -6.59 -19.70
N GLU A 7 15.38 -7.41 -19.95
CA GLU A 7 15.26 -8.87 -19.87
C GLU A 7 14.85 -9.31 -18.45
N THR A 8 15.47 -8.74 -17.42
CA THR A 8 15.11 -9.02 -16.01
C THR A 8 13.65 -8.69 -15.72
N SER A 9 13.14 -7.55 -16.22
CA SER A 9 11.75 -7.14 -16.02
C SER A 9 10.77 -8.05 -16.78
N GLU A 10 11.13 -8.49 -18.00
CA GLU A 10 10.31 -9.43 -18.78
C GLU A 10 10.32 -10.84 -18.18
N GLU A 11 11.45 -11.32 -17.66
CA GLU A 11 11.52 -12.56 -16.90
C GLU A 11 10.65 -12.53 -15.64
N ALA A 12 10.70 -11.45 -14.87
CA ALA A 12 9.82 -11.25 -13.71
C ALA A 12 8.34 -11.28 -14.12
N LEU A 13 7.99 -10.66 -15.25
CA LEU A 13 6.63 -10.70 -15.78
C LEU A 13 6.19 -12.12 -16.17
N ARG A 14 7.05 -12.86 -16.89
CA ARG A 14 6.81 -14.26 -17.28
C ARG A 14 6.62 -15.15 -16.03
N PHE A 15 7.52 -15.01 -15.06
CA PHE A 15 7.43 -15.71 -13.78
C PHE A 15 6.12 -15.44 -13.06
N ALA A 16 5.74 -14.16 -12.90
CA ALA A 16 4.50 -13.81 -12.21
C ALA A 16 3.28 -14.40 -12.92
N ARG A 17 3.21 -14.34 -14.25
CA ARG A 17 2.09 -14.92 -15.02
C ARG A 17 1.96 -16.43 -14.84
N SER A 18 3.07 -17.15 -14.86
CA SER A 18 3.08 -18.61 -14.69
C SER A 18 2.80 -19.05 -13.25
N ASN A 19 3.25 -18.28 -12.25
CA ASN A 19 3.21 -18.69 -10.85
C ASN A 19 2.09 -18.05 -10.01
N LYS A 20 1.43 -16.98 -10.48
CA LYS A 20 0.42 -16.23 -9.70
C LYS A 20 -0.66 -17.10 -9.05
N LYS A 21 -1.11 -18.17 -9.73
CA LYS A 21 -2.14 -19.07 -9.19
C LYS A 21 -1.63 -19.96 -8.04
N SER A 22 -0.35 -20.34 -8.09
CA SER A 22 0.31 -21.13 -7.05
C SER A 22 0.60 -20.25 -5.84
N ILE A 23 1.24 -19.10 -6.08
CA ILE A 23 1.58 -18.11 -5.04
C ILE A 23 0.33 -17.63 -4.32
N ALA A 24 -0.74 -17.26 -5.04
CA ALA A 24 -1.99 -16.86 -4.40
C ALA A 24 -2.60 -17.99 -3.55
N ARG A 25 -2.54 -19.26 -4.00
CA ARG A 25 -3.02 -20.41 -3.19
C ARG A 25 -2.24 -20.60 -1.91
N ARG A 26 -0.92 -20.45 -1.95
CA ARG A 26 -0.07 -20.52 -0.77
C ARG A 26 -0.32 -19.37 0.20
N LEU A 27 -0.44 -18.15 -0.32
CA LEU A 27 -0.60 -16.95 0.51
C LEU A 27 -2.02 -16.74 1.04
N THR A 28 -3.03 -17.33 0.41
CA THR A 28 -4.43 -17.27 0.86
C THR A 28 -4.93 -18.61 1.41
N ASP A 29 -4.04 -19.40 2.03
CA ASP A 29 -4.41 -20.70 2.58
C ASP A 29 -5.59 -20.57 3.56
N LYS A 30 -6.66 -21.35 3.33
CA LYS A 30 -7.87 -21.32 4.16
C LYS A 30 -7.68 -21.94 5.54
N ALA A 31 -6.66 -22.78 5.72
CA ALA A 31 -6.30 -23.30 7.03
C ALA A 31 -5.71 -22.21 7.93
N ILE A 32 -5.06 -21.20 7.32
CA ILE A 32 -4.51 -20.05 8.02
C ILE A 32 -5.56 -18.95 8.09
N TYR A 33 -6.14 -18.56 6.95
CA TYR A 33 -7.12 -17.49 6.82
C TYR A 33 -8.50 -18.10 6.50
N PRO A 34 -9.36 -18.41 7.49
CA PRO A 34 -10.66 -19.01 7.22
C PRO A 34 -11.58 -18.07 6.44
N SER A 35 -12.63 -18.63 5.83
CA SER A 35 -13.70 -17.84 5.23
C SER A 35 -14.52 -17.15 6.33
N GLU A 36 -14.89 -15.90 6.10
CA GLU A 36 -15.68 -15.10 7.04
C GLU A 36 -17.08 -14.82 6.48
N GLU A 37 -18.06 -14.71 7.38
CA GLU A 37 -19.43 -14.33 7.00
C GLU A 37 -19.49 -12.86 6.55
N SER A 38 -18.75 -11.98 7.21
CA SER A 38 -18.72 -10.53 6.91
C SER A 38 -17.28 -10.06 6.69
N PRO A 39 -16.63 -10.44 5.57
CA PRO A 39 -15.23 -10.14 5.38
C PRO A 39 -14.99 -8.66 5.05
N VAL A 40 -13.84 -8.17 5.48
CA VAL A 40 -13.43 -6.76 5.41
C VAL A 40 -12.28 -6.58 4.41
N SER A 41 -12.33 -5.51 3.62
CA SER A 41 -11.18 -5.07 2.81
C SER A 41 -10.62 -3.79 3.40
N VAL A 42 -9.38 -3.85 3.91
CA VAL A 42 -8.64 -2.69 4.39
C VAL A 42 -7.58 -2.30 3.35
N PHE A 43 -7.54 -1.03 2.98
CA PHE A 43 -6.53 -0.46 2.09
C PHE A 43 -5.71 0.57 2.85
N MET A 44 -4.41 0.31 3.04
CA MET A 44 -3.49 1.33 3.54
C MET A 44 -3.28 2.39 2.47
N ALA A 45 -3.17 3.65 2.86
CA ALA A 45 -2.87 4.77 1.98
C ALA A 45 -1.88 5.73 2.63
N GLY A 46 -1.05 6.41 1.84
CA GLY A 46 -0.06 7.36 2.33
C GLY A 46 1.28 7.29 1.59
N SER A 47 2.10 8.34 1.72
CA SER A 47 3.41 8.43 1.06
C SER A 47 4.37 7.30 1.49
N PRO A 48 5.38 6.98 0.68
CA PRO A 48 6.53 6.21 1.17
C PRO A 48 7.09 6.85 2.44
N GLY A 49 7.57 6.05 3.39
CA GLY A 49 8.08 6.58 4.66
C GLY A 49 7.03 7.14 5.64
N ALA A 50 5.74 7.20 5.26
CA ALA A 50 4.66 7.54 6.21
C ALA A 50 4.48 6.50 7.33
N GLY A 51 5.10 5.33 7.17
CA GLY A 51 5.06 4.26 8.14
C GLY A 51 3.73 3.50 8.15
N LYS A 52 3.27 3.15 6.94
CA LYS A 52 2.12 2.27 6.70
C LYS A 52 2.41 0.85 7.15
N THR A 53 3.62 0.36 6.92
CA THR A 53 4.06 -0.99 7.29
C THR A 53 3.96 -1.24 8.80
N GLU A 54 4.41 -0.31 9.64
CA GLU A 54 4.27 -0.48 11.10
C GLU A 54 2.82 -0.33 11.55
N ALA A 55 2.01 0.46 10.84
CA ALA A 55 0.58 0.60 11.14
C ALA A 55 -0.21 -0.65 10.73
N SER A 56 0.11 -1.26 9.59
CA SER A 56 -0.53 -2.48 9.10
C SER A 56 -0.19 -3.69 9.96
N ILE A 57 1.08 -3.83 10.35
CA ILE A 57 1.52 -4.88 11.29
C ILE A 57 0.84 -4.70 12.66
N ALA A 58 0.82 -3.47 13.19
CA ALA A 58 0.14 -3.20 14.45
C ALA A 58 -1.36 -3.53 14.36
N LEU A 59 -2.03 -3.18 13.27
CA LEU A 59 -3.44 -3.47 13.06
C LEU A 59 -3.71 -4.97 13.03
N VAL A 60 -2.92 -5.75 12.30
CA VAL A 60 -3.07 -7.22 12.27
C VAL A 60 -2.83 -7.84 13.65
N ASN A 61 -1.83 -7.35 14.40
CA ASN A 61 -1.53 -7.85 15.74
C ASN A 61 -2.62 -7.55 16.77
N LEU A 62 -3.47 -6.54 16.57
CA LEU A 62 -4.64 -6.30 17.43
C LEU A 62 -5.68 -7.43 17.32
N PHE A 63 -5.68 -8.17 16.21
CA PHE A 63 -6.56 -9.31 15.96
C PHE A 63 -5.79 -10.63 16.10
N ALA A 64 -4.94 -10.77 17.12
CA ALA A 64 -4.10 -11.96 17.31
C ALA A 64 -4.86 -13.30 17.28
N ASP A 65 -6.13 -13.29 17.69
CA ASP A 65 -7.00 -14.48 17.71
C ASP A 65 -7.62 -14.81 16.34
N THR A 66 -7.53 -13.90 15.36
CA THR A 66 -8.04 -14.10 14.00
C THR A 66 -7.00 -13.61 12.99
N PRO A 67 -6.23 -14.51 12.35
CA PRO A 67 -5.23 -14.10 11.39
C PRO A 67 -5.87 -13.34 10.22
N ILE A 68 -5.35 -12.15 9.93
CA ILE A 68 -5.77 -11.29 8.82
C ILE A 68 -4.75 -11.40 7.69
N LEU A 69 -5.22 -11.61 6.46
CA LEU A 69 -4.36 -11.66 5.28
C LEU A 69 -3.78 -10.27 4.98
N ARG A 70 -2.53 -10.03 5.37
CA ARG A 70 -1.77 -8.85 4.97
C ARG A 70 -1.07 -9.12 3.62
N ILE A 71 -1.28 -8.20 2.67
CA ILE A 71 -0.68 -8.25 1.34
C ILE A 71 0.24 -7.04 1.21
N ASP A 72 1.55 -7.28 1.25
CA ASP A 72 2.57 -6.24 1.06
C ASP A 72 3.27 -6.43 -0.30
N PRO A 73 3.10 -5.50 -1.27
CA PRO A 73 3.83 -5.53 -2.53
C PRO A 73 5.36 -5.54 -2.36
N ASP A 74 5.89 -4.98 -1.28
CA ASP A 74 7.32 -4.95 -0.96
C ASP A 74 7.83 -6.34 -0.58
N GLU A 75 7.09 -7.09 0.25
CA GLU A 75 7.42 -8.48 0.59
C GLU A 75 7.33 -9.41 -0.61
N LEU A 76 6.35 -9.21 -1.50
CA LEU A 76 6.16 -10.03 -2.70
C LEU A 76 7.31 -9.93 -3.71
N ARG A 77 8.22 -8.96 -3.58
CA ARG A 77 9.43 -8.90 -4.42
C ARG A 77 10.38 -10.07 -4.14
N ASN A 78 10.32 -10.66 -2.95
CA ASN A 78 11.14 -11.82 -2.59
C ASN A 78 10.75 -13.10 -3.34
N GLU A 79 9.61 -13.13 -4.04
CA GLU A 79 9.24 -14.23 -4.94
C GLU A 79 10.12 -14.28 -6.20
N PHE A 80 10.80 -13.18 -6.55
CA PHE A 80 11.64 -13.10 -7.74
C PHE A 80 13.11 -13.34 -7.41
N ALA A 81 13.70 -14.41 -7.94
CA ALA A 81 15.08 -14.77 -7.65
C ALA A 81 16.13 -13.69 -8.01
N ALA A 82 15.82 -12.85 -8.99
CA ALA A 82 16.71 -11.76 -9.41
C ALA A 82 16.60 -10.49 -8.55
N TYR A 83 15.67 -10.43 -7.59
CA TYR A 83 15.50 -9.26 -6.73
C TYR A 83 16.65 -9.12 -5.73
N LYS A 84 17.21 -7.91 -5.63
CA LYS A 84 18.37 -7.62 -4.77
C LYS A 84 18.23 -6.38 -3.89
N GLY A 85 17.07 -5.72 -3.89
CA GLY A 85 16.86 -4.43 -3.21
C GLY A 85 16.95 -3.25 -4.19
N PRO A 86 18.16 -2.84 -4.64
CA PRO A 86 18.34 -1.71 -5.54
C PRO A 86 17.51 -1.81 -6.80
N ASN A 87 17.49 -2.97 -7.46
CA ASN A 87 16.74 -3.19 -8.71
C ASN A 87 15.21 -3.35 -8.53
N SER A 88 14.64 -2.93 -7.40
CA SER A 88 13.21 -3.06 -7.06
C SER A 88 12.24 -2.59 -8.14
N TRP A 89 12.60 -1.55 -8.90
CA TRP A 89 11.76 -0.97 -9.95
C TRP A 89 11.52 -1.94 -11.13
N LEU A 90 12.42 -2.91 -11.35
CA LEU A 90 12.30 -3.91 -12.42
C LEU A 90 11.12 -4.86 -12.22
N PHE A 91 10.74 -5.09 -10.95
CA PHE A 91 9.76 -6.10 -10.56
C PHE A 91 8.34 -5.57 -10.41
N GLN A 92 8.13 -4.25 -10.51
CA GLN A 92 6.83 -3.61 -10.25
C GLN A 92 5.68 -4.24 -11.05
N ARG A 93 5.91 -4.54 -12.33
CA ARG A 93 4.90 -5.17 -13.21
C ARG A 93 4.57 -6.61 -12.77
N GLY A 94 5.58 -7.38 -12.38
CA GLY A 94 5.41 -8.74 -11.85
C GLY A 94 4.65 -8.73 -10.53
N VAL A 95 5.05 -7.87 -9.59
CA VAL A 95 4.40 -7.71 -8.28
C VAL A 95 2.92 -7.34 -8.45
N SER A 96 2.58 -6.40 -9.33
CA SER A 96 1.18 -6.03 -9.59
C SER A 96 0.31 -7.24 -9.98
N ILE A 97 0.84 -8.15 -10.81
CA ILE A 97 0.14 -9.38 -11.21
C ILE A 97 -0.07 -10.31 -10.01
N LEU A 98 0.92 -10.44 -9.13
CA LEU A 98 0.82 -11.27 -7.93
C LEU A 98 -0.22 -10.68 -6.95
N VAL A 99 -0.12 -9.38 -6.65
CA VAL A 99 -1.07 -8.65 -5.78
C VAL A 99 -2.49 -8.81 -6.28
N GLU A 100 -2.74 -8.52 -7.56
CA GLU A 100 -4.07 -8.63 -8.15
C GLU A 100 -4.66 -10.04 -7.99
N LYS A 101 -3.83 -11.07 -8.24
CA LYS A 101 -4.27 -12.45 -8.13
C LYS A 101 -4.52 -12.91 -6.69
N ILE A 102 -3.73 -12.42 -5.73
CA ILE A 102 -3.93 -12.69 -4.30
C ILE A 102 -5.24 -12.06 -3.85
N ILE A 103 -5.48 -10.78 -4.17
CA ILE A 103 -6.74 -10.09 -3.86
C ILE A 103 -7.93 -10.84 -4.47
N ASP A 104 -7.86 -11.19 -5.76
CA ASP A 104 -8.94 -11.97 -6.42
C ASP A 104 -9.26 -13.25 -5.66
N GLN A 105 -8.23 -13.94 -5.18
CA GLN A 105 -8.43 -15.19 -4.49
C GLN A 105 -9.01 -14.98 -3.09
N ALA A 106 -8.51 -14.00 -2.34
CA ALA A 106 -9.05 -13.62 -1.03
C ALA A 106 -10.52 -13.19 -1.10
N LEU A 107 -10.88 -12.40 -2.12
CA LEU A 107 -12.26 -11.99 -2.38
C LEU A 107 -13.17 -13.20 -2.69
N ASN A 108 -12.69 -14.15 -3.51
CA ASN A 108 -13.47 -15.36 -3.83
C ASN A 108 -13.57 -16.33 -2.64
N GLN A 109 -12.58 -16.34 -1.77
CA GLN A 109 -12.54 -17.18 -0.57
C GLN A 109 -13.20 -16.52 0.65
N ARG A 110 -13.71 -15.29 0.50
CA ARG A 110 -14.33 -14.49 1.57
C ARG A 110 -13.43 -14.31 2.79
N GLN A 111 -12.14 -14.10 2.57
CA GLN A 111 -11.17 -13.79 3.63
C GLN A 111 -11.05 -12.29 3.79
N SER A 112 -10.97 -11.78 5.03
CA SER A 112 -10.56 -10.40 5.28
C SER A 112 -9.13 -10.16 4.80
N LEU A 113 -8.88 -8.98 4.23
CA LEU A 113 -7.57 -8.62 3.70
C LEU A 113 -7.18 -7.21 4.10
N LEU A 114 -5.87 -6.99 4.22
CA LEU A 114 -5.24 -5.68 4.35
C LEU A 114 -4.20 -5.53 3.24
N LEU A 115 -4.37 -4.56 2.35
CA LEU A 115 -3.38 -4.22 1.33
C LEU A 115 -2.48 -3.07 1.79
N ASP A 116 -1.19 -3.36 1.99
CA ASP A 116 -0.18 -2.40 2.43
C ASP A 116 0.43 -1.62 1.25
N GLY A 117 -0.40 -0.82 0.59
CA GLY A 117 -0.02 -0.01 -0.57
C GLY A 117 0.08 1.48 -0.26
N THR A 118 0.63 2.26 -1.19
CA THR A 118 0.55 3.74 -1.14
C THR A 118 -0.84 4.26 -1.52
N PHE A 119 -1.60 3.46 -2.25
CA PHE A 119 -2.94 3.78 -2.76
C PHE A 119 -2.98 5.07 -3.60
N SER A 120 -1.91 5.32 -4.38
CA SER A 120 -1.68 6.57 -5.11
C SER A 120 -2.10 6.53 -6.58
N ASN A 121 -2.68 5.44 -7.08
CA ASN A 121 -3.19 5.33 -8.45
C ASN A 121 -4.71 5.16 -8.43
N LEU A 122 -5.44 6.20 -8.85
CA LEU A 122 -6.91 6.25 -8.77
C LEU A 122 -7.57 5.08 -9.50
N LYS A 123 -7.09 4.70 -10.69
CA LYS A 123 -7.70 3.63 -11.49
C LYS A 123 -7.59 2.28 -10.78
N VAL A 124 -6.41 1.97 -10.23
CA VAL A 124 -6.18 0.72 -9.49
C VAL A 124 -6.94 0.72 -8.18
N ALA A 125 -6.87 1.82 -7.44
CA ALA A 125 -7.55 1.99 -6.16
C ALA A 125 -9.07 1.85 -6.31
N ARG A 126 -9.67 2.55 -7.28
CA ARG A 126 -11.08 2.42 -7.65
C ARG A 126 -11.45 0.97 -7.97
N SER A 127 -10.68 0.30 -8.82
CA SER A 127 -10.96 -1.10 -9.18
C SER A 127 -10.98 -2.02 -7.97
N ASN A 128 -10.03 -1.87 -7.04
CA ASN A 128 -9.98 -2.66 -5.81
C ASN A 128 -11.17 -2.39 -4.87
N VAL A 129 -11.59 -1.12 -4.75
CA VAL A 129 -12.78 -0.72 -3.99
C VAL A 129 -14.04 -1.31 -4.62
N GLU A 130 -14.28 -1.10 -5.92
CA GLU A 130 -15.46 -1.61 -6.60
C GLU A 130 -15.59 -3.13 -6.50
N ARG A 131 -14.48 -3.85 -6.70
CA ARG A 131 -14.45 -5.31 -6.58
C ARG A 131 -14.81 -5.78 -5.17
N SER A 132 -14.38 -5.05 -4.14
CA SER A 132 -14.70 -5.35 -2.76
C SER A 132 -16.18 -5.07 -2.45
N LEU A 133 -16.69 -3.90 -2.86
CA LEU A 133 -18.09 -3.52 -2.70
C LEU A 133 -19.05 -4.47 -3.44
N LYS A 134 -18.73 -4.85 -4.68
CA LYS A 134 -19.50 -5.85 -5.46
C LYS A 134 -19.59 -7.21 -4.77
N LYS A 135 -18.68 -7.52 -3.83
CA LYS A 135 -18.68 -8.74 -3.03
C LYS A 135 -19.35 -8.55 -1.65
N GLY A 136 -20.01 -7.41 -1.41
CA GLY A 136 -20.73 -7.13 -0.17
C GLY A 136 -19.83 -6.94 1.05
N ARG A 137 -18.59 -6.47 0.84
CA ARG A 137 -17.58 -6.34 1.88
C ARG A 137 -17.61 -4.96 2.51
N PHE A 138 -17.29 -4.88 3.79
CA PHE A 138 -16.95 -3.61 4.41
C PHE A 138 -15.62 -3.11 3.83
N VAL A 139 -15.59 -1.88 3.31
CA VAL A 139 -14.38 -1.28 2.73
C VAL A 139 -13.89 -0.15 3.61
N GLN A 140 -12.68 -0.33 4.15
CA GLN A 140 -11.97 0.64 4.95
C GLN A 140 -10.71 1.10 4.23
N ILE A 141 -10.48 2.39 4.20
CA ILE A 141 -9.19 2.99 3.86
C ILE A 141 -8.58 3.51 5.15
N LEU A 142 -7.33 3.13 5.44
CA LEU A 142 -6.56 3.69 6.54
C LEU A 142 -5.46 4.57 5.96
N TYR A 143 -5.69 5.89 5.98
CA TYR A 143 -4.73 6.87 5.49
C TYR A 143 -3.74 7.23 6.60
N VAL A 144 -2.46 6.93 6.38
CA VAL A 144 -1.37 7.23 7.30
C VAL A 144 -0.64 8.46 6.81
N TYR A 145 -0.62 9.48 7.66
CA TYR A 145 0.09 10.73 7.41
C TYR A 145 1.35 10.84 8.27
N GLN A 146 2.41 11.33 7.62
CA GLN A 146 3.65 11.80 8.22
C GLN A 146 4.06 13.07 7.47
N ASP A 147 4.70 13.99 8.18
CA ASP A 147 5.35 15.14 7.57
C ASP A 147 6.27 14.69 6.43
N PRO A 148 6.19 15.29 5.22
CA PRO A 148 6.93 14.81 4.06
C PRO A 148 8.45 14.91 4.23
N MET A 149 8.98 15.82 5.05
CA MET A 149 10.42 15.90 5.32
C MET A 149 10.87 14.68 6.12
N LEU A 150 10.14 14.34 7.18
CA LEU A 150 10.44 13.14 7.97
C LEU A 150 10.19 11.85 7.21
N ALA A 151 9.11 11.78 6.45
CA ALA A 151 8.84 10.61 5.61
C ALA A 151 9.98 10.38 4.60
N TRP A 152 10.56 11.46 4.07
CA TRP A 152 11.75 11.38 3.21
C TRP A 152 13.00 10.90 3.96
N ASP A 153 13.22 11.35 5.20
CA ASP A 153 14.30 10.84 6.04
C ASP A 153 14.18 9.33 6.30
N PHE A 154 12.97 8.83 6.55
CA PHE A 154 12.73 7.38 6.65
C PHE A 154 12.96 6.64 5.33
N VAL A 155 12.63 7.25 4.19
CA VAL A 155 12.93 6.66 2.87
C VAL A 155 14.43 6.51 2.68
N LYS A 156 15.23 7.55 2.99
CA LYS A 156 16.70 7.50 2.89
C LYS A 156 17.29 6.45 3.84
N ALA A 157 16.85 6.42 5.10
CA ALA A 157 17.32 5.43 6.07
C ALA A 157 17.04 3.99 5.61
N ARG A 158 15.88 3.76 4.99
CA ARG A 158 15.53 2.46 4.41
C ARG A 158 16.36 2.14 3.15
N GLU A 159 16.65 3.12 2.31
CA GLU A 159 17.52 2.93 1.16
C GLU A 159 18.93 2.50 1.61
N GLU A 160 19.45 3.08 2.69
CA GLU A 160 20.73 2.68 3.29
C GLU A 160 20.69 1.25 3.87
N ALA A 161 19.61 0.88 4.56
CA ALA A 161 19.47 -0.42 5.20
C ALA A 161 19.14 -1.58 4.23
N GLU A 162 18.31 -1.33 3.23
CA GLU A 162 17.71 -2.37 2.37
C GLU A 162 18.11 -2.22 0.88
N GLY A 163 18.81 -1.14 0.52
CA GLY A 163 19.18 -0.83 -0.85
C GLY A 163 18.02 -0.39 -1.73
N ARG A 164 16.78 -0.29 -1.21
CA ARG A 164 15.59 0.02 -2.01
C ARG A 164 15.50 1.51 -2.33
N ARG A 165 16.00 1.88 -3.50
CA ARG A 165 15.98 3.25 -3.99
C ARG A 165 14.60 3.77 -4.36
N ILE A 166 14.25 4.96 -3.87
CA ILE A 166 13.07 5.72 -4.31
C ILE A 166 13.53 7.09 -4.82
N HIS A 167 13.19 7.40 -6.07
CA HIS A 167 13.46 8.71 -6.64
C HIS A 167 12.61 9.79 -5.96
N LYS A 168 13.22 10.95 -5.71
CA LYS A 168 12.57 12.10 -5.05
C LYS A 168 11.28 12.50 -5.76
N GLU A 169 11.30 12.53 -7.08
CA GLU A 169 10.16 12.90 -7.92
C GLU A 169 8.98 11.93 -7.69
N HIS A 170 9.28 10.63 -7.58
CA HIS A 170 8.28 9.60 -7.31
C HIS A 170 7.72 9.70 -5.90
N PHE A 171 8.55 10.02 -4.90
CA PHE A 171 8.10 10.28 -3.54
C PHE A 171 7.11 11.46 -3.50
N ILE A 172 7.47 12.60 -4.11
CA ILE A 172 6.64 13.81 -4.16
C ILE A 172 5.31 13.51 -4.86
N GLU A 173 5.37 12.81 -6.00
CA GLU A 173 4.17 12.39 -6.73
C GLU A 173 3.25 11.55 -5.85
N GLN A 174 3.78 10.52 -5.18
CA GLN A 174 2.99 9.64 -4.33
C GLN A 174 2.46 10.32 -3.07
N TYR A 175 3.17 11.30 -2.52
CA TYR A 175 2.71 12.08 -1.35
C TYR A 175 1.39 12.78 -1.63
N PHE A 176 1.33 13.57 -2.70
CA PHE A 176 0.10 14.27 -3.08
C PHE A 176 -0.96 13.28 -3.60
N ALA A 177 -0.58 12.36 -4.48
CA ALA A 177 -1.52 11.46 -5.14
C ALA A 177 -2.24 10.54 -4.14
N ALA A 178 -1.59 10.09 -3.06
CA ALA A 178 -2.25 9.27 -2.05
C ALA A 178 -3.44 10.00 -1.40
N ARG A 179 -3.27 11.29 -1.05
CA ARG A 179 -4.36 12.09 -0.46
C ARG A 179 -5.48 12.32 -1.49
N ASP A 180 -5.12 12.72 -2.70
CA ASP A 180 -6.07 13.00 -3.77
C ASP A 180 -6.95 11.79 -4.09
N VAL A 181 -6.34 10.60 -4.16
CA VAL A 181 -7.07 9.35 -4.42
C VAL A 181 -8.03 9.02 -3.29
N VAL A 182 -7.61 9.13 -2.02
CA VAL A 182 -8.50 8.84 -0.88
C VAL A 182 -9.69 9.78 -0.85
N ASN A 183 -9.46 11.09 -1.02
CA ASN A 183 -10.54 12.08 -1.09
C ASN A 183 -11.49 11.81 -2.27
N ALA A 184 -10.95 11.49 -3.45
CA ALA A 184 -11.76 11.18 -4.63
C ALA A 184 -12.65 9.96 -4.39
N LEU A 185 -12.11 8.89 -3.80
CA LEU A 185 -12.88 7.67 -3.50
C LEU A 185 -13.93 7.89 -2.40
N LYS A 186 -13.60 8.67 -1.36
CA LYS A 186 -14.58 9.02 -0.32
C LYS A 186 -15.74 9.83 -0.87
N LEU A 187 -15.45 10.77 -1.78
CA LEU A 187 -16.49 11.54 -2.48
C LEU A 187 -17.34 10.67 -3.41
N GLU A 188 -16.70 9.75 -4.15
CA GLU A 188 -17.32 8.87 -5.14
C GLU A 188 -18.26 7.85 -4.48
N TYR A 189 -17.83 7.20 -3.39
CA TYR A 189 -18.55 6.09 -2.75
C TYR A 189 -19.22 6.44 -1.42
N ARG A 190 -18.98 7.63 -0.87
CA ARG A 190 -19.67 8.19 0.30
C ARG A 190 -19.69 7.25 1.51
N GLY A 191 -20.86 6.71 1.86
CA GLY A 191 -21.06 5.82 3.01
C GLY A 191 -20.57 4.39 2.77
N ASP A 192 -20.37 3.99 1.52
CA ASP A 192 -19.92 2.63 1.19
C ASP A 192 -18.41 2.46 1.43
N VAL A 193 -17.65 3.56 1.48
CA VAL A 193 -16.20 3.56 1.77
C VAL A 193 -15.92 4.37 3.04
N HIS A 194 -15.30 3.71 4.01
CA HIS A 194 -14.91 4.30 5.27
C HIS A 194 -13.45 4.74 5.18
N VAL A 195 -13.14 5.88 5.78
CA VAL A 195 -11.78 6.43 5.78
C VAL A 195 -11.43 6.80 7.20
N ASP A 196 -10.31 6.27 7.67
CA ASP A 196 -9.72 6.65 8.94
C ASP A 196 -8.37 7.30 8.69
N LEU A 197 -8.01 8.23 9.54
CA LEU A 197 -6.76 8.96 9.48
C LEU A 197 -5.89 8.62 10.69
N LEU A 198 -4.67 8.19 10.42
CA LEU A 198 -3.62 7.97 11.41
C LEU A 198 -2.52 9.02 11.21
N ILE A 199 -2.32 9.90 12.19
CA ILE A 199 -1.25 10.90 12.20
C ILE A 199 -0.13 10.40 13.11
N LYS A 200 1.09 10.33 12.58
CA LYS A 200 2.29 10.08 13.38
C LYS A 200 2.91 11.41 13.79
N HIS A 201 2.96 11.68 15.09
CA HIS A 201 3.65 12.85 15.63
C HIS A 201 5.17 12.58 15.78
N ILE A 202 5.96 13.64 15.68
CA ILE A 202 7.43 13.63 15.74
C ILE A 202 7.94 13.49 17.18
N ASP A 203 7.15 13.97 18.14
CA ASP A 203 7.54 14.22 19.53
C ASP A 203 7.21 13.06 20.48
N ASN A 204 6.98 11.85 19.96
CA ASN A 204 6.53 10.69 20.75
C ASN A 204 5.25 10.93 21.58
N SER A 205 4.48 11.99 21.31
CA SER A 205 3.23 12.30 22.04
C SER A 205 2.06 11.35 21.75
N GLY A 206 2.28 10.36 20.87
CA GLY A 206 1.32 9.32 20.52
C GLY A 206 0.92 9.35 19.04
N ARG A 207 0.15 8.35 18.62
CA ARG A 207 -0.50 8.33 17.30
C ARG A 207 -1.87 8.98 17.45
N LEU A 208 -2.16 10.03 16.69
CA LEU A 208 -3.52 10.57 16.65
C LEU A 208 -4.33 9.77 15.64
N TYR A 209 -5.39 9.12 16.09
CA TYR A 209 -6.33 8.39 15.26
C TYR A 209 -7.64 9.17 15.16
N LYS A 210 -8.16 9.33 13.93
CA LYS A 210 -9.46 9.92 13.65
C LYS A 210 -10.27 8.95 12.80
N ALA A 211 -11.38 8.47 13.35
CA ALA A 211 -12.30 7.58 12.66
C ALA A 211 -13.27 8.37 11.75
N GLY A 212 -13.68 7.77 10.64
CA GLY A 212 -14.82 8.26 9.85
C GLY A 212 -14.61 9.65 9.23
N VAL A 213 -13.43 9.89 8.65
CA VAL A 213 -13.07 11.15 8.01
C VAL A 213 -13.77 11.30 6.66
N ASP A 214 -14.45 12.43 6.45
CA ASP A 214 -15.07 12.76 5.15
C ASP A 214 -14.06 13.36 4.16
N LYS A 215 -13.11 14.16 4.65
CA LYS A 215 -12.05 14.76 3.85
C LYS A 215 -10.78 14.91 4.67
N ILE A 216 -9.66 14.41 4.17
CA ILE A 216 -8.37 14.43 4.87
C ILE A 216 -7.93 15.88 5.17
N ASP A 217 -8.17 16.81 4.25
CA ASP A 217 -7.73 18.20 4.34
C ASP A 217 -8.35 18.98 5.51
N TYR A 218 -9.50 18.53 6.05
CA TYR A 218 -10.10 19.14 7.24
C TYR A 218 -9.34 18.83 8.52
N HIS A 219 -8.46 17.83 8.48
CA HIS A 219 -7.64 17.42 9.62
C HIS A 219 -6.16 17.71 9.41
N ILE A 220 -5.72 17.70 8.15
CA ILE A 220 -4.35 17.97 7.74
C ILE A 220 -4.41 18.86 6.51
N PRO A 221 -4.57 20.19 6.70
CA PRO A 221 -4.45 21.13 5.59
C PRO A 221 -3.09 20.96 4.92
N GLU A 222 -3.05 20.96 3.59
CA GLU A 222 -1.78 20.86 2.89
C GLU A 222 -0.92 22.09 3.17
N GLN A 223 0.29 21.86 3.69
CA GLN A 223 1.24 22.92 4.02
C GLN A 223 2.36 23.01 2.98
N HIS A 224 2.47 22.02 2.09
CA HIS A 224 3.54 21.93 1.11
C HIS A 224 3.03 22.05 -0.32
N THR A 225 3.86 22.64 -1.17
CA THR A 225 3.67 22.58 -2.62
C THR A 225 4.68 21.61 -3.23
N ARG A 226 4.44 21.16 -4.46
CA ARG A 226 5.43 20.34 -5.19
C ARG A 226 6.79 21.07 -5.28
N ALA A 227 6.77 22.36 -5.60
CA ALA A 227 7.98 23.19 -5.67
C ALA A 227 8.71 23.32 -4.32
N ASP A 228 7.97 23.44 -3.21
CA ASP A 228 8.53 23.45 -1.85
C ASP A 228 9.29 22.15 -1.55
N LEU A 229 8.65 21.00 -1.81
CA LEU A 229 9.27 19.70 -1.59
C LEU A 229 10.46 19.45 -2.53
N GLU A 230 10.37 19.85 -3.81
CA GLU A 230 11.47 19.73 -4.75
C GLU A 230 12.72 20.48 -4.29
N ALA A 231 12.53 21.67 -3.71
CA ALA A 231 13.61 22.53 -3.21
C ALA A 231 14.19 22.05 -1.87
N ARG A 232 13.36 21.54 -0.97
CA ARG A 232 13.78 21.18 0.40
C ARG A 232 14.24 19.73 0.55
N LEU A 233 13.71 18.81 -0.25
CA LEU A 233 14.12 17.42 -0.19
C LEU A 233 15.48 17.24 -0.89
N GLY A 234 16.48 16.83 -0.11
CA GLY A 234 17.80 16.48 -0.60
C GLY A 234 17.79 15.27 -1.55
N PRO A 235 18.90 14.99 -2.25
CA PRO A 235 19.01 13.79 -3.07
C PRO A 235 18.79 12.51 -2.24
N PRO A 236 18.24 11.44 -2.84
CA PRO A 236 18.27 10.10 -2.26
C PRO A 236 19.70 9.56 -2.24
#